data_AF-A0A1M6GTP0-F1
#
_entry.id   AF-A0A1M6GTP0-F1
#
_cell.length_a   1.000
_cell.length_b   1.000
_cell.length_c   1.000
_cell.angle_alpha   90.00
_cell.angle_beta   90.00
_cell.angle_gamma   90.00
#
_symmetry.space_group_name_H-M   'P 1'
#
loop_
_entity.id
_entity.type
_entity.pdbx_description
1 polymer ?
#
loop_
_entity_poly.entity_id
_entity_poly.type
_entity_poly.pdbx_seq_one_letter_code
_entity_poly.pdbx_strand_id
1 'polypeptide(L)'
;MELTDNQKIEILNSLKVFDYRYSCSGCDYVLVEDNEKNRNEIKKIGLTDEIIDGYVDRDYIDISLIAWNYTNANWWKKDTGFFDQRQKK
;
A
#
# COMPACT_ATOMS: atom_id res chain seq x y z
N MET A 1 -20.23 7.06 -1.41
CA MET A 1 -19.95 5.72 -1.98
C MET A 1 -18.57 5.36 -1.50
N GLU A 2 -18.41 4.27 -0.75
CA GLU A 2 -17.09 3.81 -0.32
C GLU A 2 -16.32 3.25 -1.52
N LEU A 3 -15.00 3.44 -1.56
CA LEU A 3 -14.16 2.84 -2.60
C LEU A 3 -14.14 1.32 -2.46
N THR A 4 -14.21 0.63 -3.60
CA THR A 4 -13.97 -0.82 -3.66
C THR A 4 -12.50 -1.13 -3.37
N ASP A 5 -12.20 -2.36 -2.94
CA ASP A 5 -10.82 -2.76 -2.64
C ASP A 5 -9.89 -2.64 -3.86
N ASN A 6 -10.39 -2.91 -5.08
CA ASN A 6 -9.60 -2.73 -6.30
C ASN A 6 -9.24 -1.26 -6.54
N GLN A 7 -10.17 -0.32 -6.28
CA GLN A 7 -9.87 1.11 -6.41
C GLN A 7 -8.85 1.57 -5.36
N LYS A 8 -8.92 1.04 -4.14
CA LYS A 8 -7.91 1.33 -3.10
C LYS A 8 -6.53 0.79 -3.52
N ILE A 9 -6.48 -0.42 -4.07
CA ILE A 9 -5.26 -1.03 -4.61
C ILE A 9 -4.67 -0.18 -5.74
N GLU A 10 -5.48 0.32 -6.66
CA GLU A 10 -5.04 1.20 -7.75
C GLU A 10 -4.40 2.50 -7.21
N ILE A 11 -4.98 3.10 -6.16
CA ILE A 11 -4.41 4.27 -5.50
C ILE A 11 -3.05 3.93 -4.90
N LEU A 12 -2.94 2.83 -4.14
CA LEU A 12 -1.67 2.40 -3.54
C LEU A 12 -0.61 2.09 -4.61
N ASN A 13 -1.01 1.49 -5.73
CA ASN A 13 -0.13 1.19 -6.87
C ASN A 13 0.32 2.42 -7.65
N SER A 14 -0.36 3.56 -7.50
CA SER A 14 0.03 4.82 -8.13
C SER A 14 1.16 5.53 -7.39
N LEU A 15 1.43 5.13 -6.13
CA LEU A 15 2.47 5.74 -5.31
C LEU A 15 3.85 5.32 -5.81
N LYS A 16 4.78 6.28 -5.81
CA LYS A 16 6.17 6.02 -6.18
C LYS A 16 6.87 5.27 -5.05
N VAL A 17 7.09 3.98 -5.27
CA VAL A 17 7.86 3.12 -4.36
C VAL A 17 9.31 3.61 -4.25
N PHE A 18 9.75 3.82 -3.02
CA PHE A 18 11.13 4.18 -2.67
C PHE A 18 11.99 2.93 -2.51
N ASP A 19 11.55 2.00 -1.66
CA ASP A 19 12.25 0.73 -1.39
C ASP A 19 11.24 -0.41 -1.18
N TYR A 20 11.68 -1.64 -1.39
CA TYR A 20 10.89 -2.83 -1.14
C TYR A 20 11.81 -4.00 -0.84
N ARG A 21 11.32 -4.98 -0.08
CA ARG A 21 12.08 -6.20 0.23
C ARG A 21 11.27 -7.45 0.01
N TYR A 22 11.94 -8.45 -0.57
CA TYR A 22 11.46 -9.81 -0.63
C TYR A 22 12.27 -10.71 0.29
N SER A 23 11.59 -11.68 0.89
CA SER A 23 12.15 -12.83 1.58
C SER A 23 11.65 -14.13 0.95
N CYS A 24 12.12 -15.27 1.48
CA CYS A 24 11.61 -16.58 1.06
C CYS A 24 10.10 -16.76 1.29
N SER A 25 9.50 -15.94 2.16
CA SER A 25 8.06 -15.96 2.49
C SER A 25 7.22 -15.00 1.66
N GLY A 26 7.81 -14.14 0.82
CA GLY A 26 7.09 -13.19 -0.01
C GLY A 26 7.64 -11.76 0.09
N CYS A 27 6.77 -10.77 -0.13
CA CYS A 27 7.11 -9.36 0.08
C CYS A 27 7.05 -9.05 1.57
N ASP A 28 8.14 -8.54 2.15
CA ASP A 28 8.20 -8.16 3.57
C ASP A 28 7.65 -6.77 3.80
N TYR A 29 8.06 -5.80 2.95
CA TYR A 29 7.63 -4.42 3.03
C TYR A 29 7.64 -3.74 1.66
N VAL A 30 6.87 -2.66 1.53
CA VAL A 30 6.94 -1.72 0.40
C VAL A 30 6.85 -0.30 0.95
N LEU A 31 7.94 0.46 0.80
CA LEU A 31 8.07 1.80 1.37
C LEU A 31 7.83 2.88 0.32
N VAL A 32 7.13 3.93 0.72
CA VAL A 32 7.05 5.21 -0.01
C VAL A 32 7.51 6.33 0.89
N GLU A 33 7.99 7.41 0.31
CA GLU A 33 8.37 8.61 1.08
C GLU A 33 7.17 9.16 1.85
N ASP A 34 7.37 9.49 3.13
CA ASP A 34 6.39 10.19 3.94
C ASP A 34 6.38 11.67 3.57
N ASN A 35 5.50 12.03 2.62
CA ASN A 35 5.27 13.40 2.20
C ASN A 35 3.77 13.68 2.06
N GLU A 36 3.41 14.97 2.05
CA GLU A 36 2.01 15.41 2.01
C GLU A 36 1.24 14.83 0.81
N LYS A 37 1.91 14.71 -0.36
CA LYS A 37 1.30 14.14 -1.56
C LYS A 37 0.91 12.68 -1.35
N ASN A 38 1.83 11.86 -0.86
CA ASN A 38 1.57 10.44 -0.62
C ASN A 38 0.53 10.24 0.48
N ARG A 39 0.61 11.02 1.58
CA ARG A 39 -0.42 11.02 2.63
C ARG A 39 -1.80 11.37 2.07
N ASN A 40 -1.92 12.39 1.23
CA ASN A 40 -3.18 12.79 0.63
C ASN A 40 -3.77 11.72 -0.30
N GLU A 41 -2.93 11.01 -1.07
CA GLU A 41 -3.38 9.86 -1.86
C GLU A 41 -3.86 8.71 -0.97
N ILE A 42 -3.12 8.37 0.09
CA ILE A 42 -3.52 7.31 1.03
C ILE A 42 -4.84 7.67 1.72
N LYS A 43 -5.04 8.92 2.15
CA LYS A 43 -6.31 9.37 2.76
C LYS A 43 -7.53 9.13 1.86
N LYS A 44 -7.37 9.12 0.54
CA LYS A 44 -8.49 8.81 -0.39
C LYS A 44 -9.06 7.41 -0.16
N ILE A 45 -8.27 6.47 0.36
CA ILE A 45 -8.74 5.12 0.69
C ILE A 45 -9.56 5.05 1.99
N GLY A 46 -9.72 6.18 2.69
CA GLY A 46 -10.54 6.32 3.89
C GLY A 46 -9.75 6.31 5.21
N LEU A 47 -8.41 6.45 5.16
CA LEU A 47 -7.57 6.46 6.36
C LEU A 47 -7.37 7.88 6.90
N THR A 48 -7.28 7.99 8.23
CA THR A 48 -6.91 9.23 8.93
C THR A 48 -5.38 9.34 9.06
N ASP A 49 -4.88 10.54 9.36
CA ASP A 49 -3.45 10.73 9.65
C ASP A 49 -2.99 9.83 10.80
N GLU A 50 -3.78 9.72 11.87
CA GLU A 50 -3.47 8.88 13.03
C GLU A 50 -3.27 7.40 12.65
N ILE A 51 -4.08 6.89 11.72
CA ILE A 51 -3.91 5.53 11.21
C ILE A 51 -2.63 5.43 10.36
N ILE A 52 -2.39 6.42 9.47
CA ILE A 52 -1.21 6.45 8.60
C ILE A 52 0.07 6.49 9.44
N ASP A 53 0.10 7.28 10.51
CA ASP A 53 1.24 7.41 11.43
C ASP A 53 1.63 6.07 12.06
N GLY A 54 0.68 5.15 12.25
CA GLY A 54 0.96 3.79 12.71
C GLY A 54 1.75 2.91 11.73
N TYR A 55 1.86 3.35 10.46
CA TYR A 55 2.63 2.68 9.41
C TYR A 55 3.89 3.46 9.00
N VAL A 56 4.20 4.58 9.68
CA VAL A 56 5.39 5.39 9.41
C VAL A 56 6.58 4.82 10.18
N ASP A 57 7.69 4.62 9.48
CA ASP A 57 9.01 4.41 10.08
C ASP A 57 9.98 5.47 9.53
N ARG A 58 10.37 6.40 10.42
CA ARG A 58 11.16 7.60 10.10
C ARG A 58 10.48 8.46 9.03
N ASP A 59 11.05 8.53 7.83
CA ASP A 59 10.60 9.36 6.71
C ASP A 59 9.86 8.55 5.64
N TYR A 60 9.39 7.35 5.98
CA TYR A 60 8.75 6.43 5.03
C TYR A 60 7.47 5.81 5.60
N ILE A 61 6.50 5.57 4.72
CA ILE A 61 5.25 4.87 5.02
C ILE A 61 5.35 3.46 4.45
N ASP A 62 5.11 2.43 5.27
CA ASP A 62 4.97 1.06 4.78
C ASP A 62 3.57 0.81 4.22
N ILE A 63 3.44 0.92 2.90
CA ILE A 63 2.17 0.75 2.21
C ILE A 63 1.80 -0.71 1.99
N SER A 64 2.68 -1.69 2.26
CA SER A 64 2.28 -3.09 2.17
C SER A 64 1.38 -3.50 3.33
N LEU A 65 1.68 -3.03 4.54
CA LEU A 65 0.80 -3.24 5.69
C LEU A 65 -0.56 -2.58 5.48
N ILE A 66 -0.58 -1.37 4.92
CA ILE A 66 -1.84 -0.70 4.54
C ILE A 66 -2.62 -1.53 3.52
N ALA A 67 -1.95 -2.01 2.46
CA ALA A 67 -2.60 -2.82 1.43
C ALA A 67 -3.22 -4.10 2.01
N TRP A 68 -2.49 -4.82 2.87
CA TRP A 68 -2.95 -6.07 3.46
C TRP A 68 -4.05 -5.90 4.51
N ASN A 69 -4.09 -4.76 5.21
CA ASN A 69 -5.07 -4.50 6.27
C ASN A 69 -6.38 -3.86 5.76
N TYR A 70 -6.32 -3.07 4.68
CA TYR A 70 -7.47 -2.26 4.22
C TYR A 70 -7.97 -2.57 2.81
N THR A 71 -7.41 -3.61 2.19
CA THR A 71 -7.83 -4.10 0.87
C THR A 71 -7.80 -5.62 0.82
N ASN A 72 -8.19 -6.22 -0.31
CA ASN A 72 -8.05 -7.66 -0.56
C ASN A 72 -6.68 -8.07 -1.13
N ALA A 73 -5.74 -7.13 -1.32
CA ALA A 73 -4.40 -7.46 -1.77
C ALA A 73 -3.73 -8.40 -0.78
N ASN A 74 -3.07 -9.42 -1.30
CA ASN A 74 -2.32 -10.40 -0.52
C ASN A 74 -0.95 -10.71 -1.16
N TRP A 75 -0.61 -9.98 -2.21
CA TRP A 75 0.66 -10.11 -2.91
C TRP A 75 1.09 -8.77 -3.49
N TRP A 76 2.40 -8.59 -3.68
CA TRP A 76 2.99 -7.43 -4.36
C TRP A 76 4.10 -7.87 -5.32
N LYS A 77 4.14 -7.28 -6.51
CA LYS A 77 5.22 -7.46 -7.50
C LYS A 77 5.65 -6.12 -8.03
N LYS A 78 6.96 -5.86 -8.14
CA LYS A 78 7.50 -4.60 -8.67
C LYS A 78 6.82 -4.12 -9.95
N ASP A 79 6.57 -5.02 -10.90
CA ASP A 79 6.05 -4.66 -12.22
C ASP A 79 4.51 -4.57 -12.28
N THR A 80 3.81 -4.94 -11.21
CA THR A 80 2.33 -5.04 -11.19
C THR A 80 1.71 -4.29 -10.01
N GLY A 81 2.48 -3.98 -8.97
CA GLY A 81 1.99 -3.48 -7.70
C GLY A 81 1.33 -4.55 -6.84
N PHE A 82 0.45 -4.11 -5.94
CA PHE A 82 -0.43 -4.91 -5.10
C PHE A 82 -1.56 -5.54 -5.93
N PHE A 83 -1.90 -6.79 -5.61
CA PHE A 83 -3.05 -7.49 -6.20
C PHE A 83 -3.51 -8.64 -5.31
N ASP A 84 -4.73 -9.15 -5.55
CA ASP A 84 -5.20 -10.40 -4.94
C ASP A 84 -4.84 -11.59 -5.84
N GLN A 85 -3.84 -12.39 -5.44
CA GLN A 85 -3.38 -13.55 -6.20
C GLN A 85 -4.40 -14.71 -6.25
N ARG A 86 -5.42 -14.70 -5.37
CA ARG A 86 -6.47 -15.73 -5.32
C ARG A 86 -7.49 -15.52 -6.44
N GLN A 87 -7.62 -14.28 -6.92
CA GLN A 87 -8.41 -13.97 -8.09
C GLN A 87 -7.60 -14.40 -9.32
N LYS A 88 -7.81 -15.64 -9.77
CA LYS A 88 -7.32 -16.08 -11.08
C LYS A 88 -7.89 -15.11 -12.12
N LYS A 89 -7.02 -14.36 -12.80
CA LYS A 89 -7.36 -13.73 -14.07
C LYS A 89 -7.61 -14.83 -15.12
#